data_AF-A0A837KNY0-F1
#
_entry.id   AF-A0A837KNY0-F1
#
_cell.length_a   1.000
_cell.length_b   1.000
_cell.length_c   1.000
_cell.angle_alpha   90.00
_cell.angle_beta   90.00
_cell.angle_gamma   90.00
#
_symmetry.space_group_name_H-M   'P 1'
#
loop_
_entity.id
_entity.type
_entity.pdbx_description
1 polymer ?
#
loop_
_entity_poly.entity_id
_entity_poly.type
_entity_poly.pdbx_seq_one_letter_code
_entity_poly.pdbx_strand_id
1 'polypeptide(L)'
;MNYIIFDLEATCWENDRTKQNEIIEIGAVKLNENLAVIGEFQTFIKPKLNPILSDFCKKLTSISQEEVDQAPSFGEAISHFQNWIGSEYHLCSWGFYDKKQLKMDCELHHVPSSWIRHHISIKHQHGKMIGAERGVGMGKALQMLNIPLEGTHHRGMDDARNIAKIFVAIFDRLKFS
;
A
#
# COMPACT_ATOMS: atom_id res chain seq x y z
N MET A 1 -8.82 -17.80 5.13
CA MET A 1 -7.52 -17.15 4.86
C MET A 1 -7.81 -15.78 4.26
N ASN A 2 -7.26 -14.70 4.81
CA ASN A 2 -7.53 -13.35 4.30
C ASN A 2 -6.41 -12.83 3.40
N TYR A 3 -6.77 -12.05 2.38
CA TYR A 3 -5.82 -11.31 1.56
C TYR A 3 -5.96 -9.82 1.86
N ILE A 4 -4.88 -9.20 2.32
CA ILE A 4 -4.82 -7.79 2.67
C ILE A 4 -4.13 -7.06 1.53
N ILE A 5 -4.94 -6.45 0.68
CA ILE A 5 -4.44 -5.67 -0.44
C ILE A 5 -4.23 -4.26 0.05
N PHE A 6 -2.99 -3.78 0.10
CA PHE A 6 -2.67 -2.47 0.65
C PHE A 6 -1.77 -1.67 -0.27
N ASP A 7 -1.85 -0.36 -0.11
CA ASP A 7 -1.01 0.63 -0.76
C ASP A 7 -0.63 1.71 0.26
N LEU A 8 0.57 2.28 0.10
CA LEU A 8 1.15 3.23 1.04
C LEU A 8 1.50 4.53 0.33
N GLU A 9 1.06 5.64 0.88
CA GLU A 9 1.62 6.94 0.53
C GLU A 9 2.70 7.32 1.54
N ALA A 10 3.76 7.97 1.04
CA ALA A 10 4.88 8.39 1.85
C ALA A 10 5.26 9.86 1.59
N THR A 11 5.87 10.51 2.58
CA THR A 11 6.48 11.83 2.39
C THR A 11 7.42 11.81 1.19
N CYS A 12 7.39 12.81 0.33
CA CYS A 12 8.23 12.84 -0.88
C CYS A 12 8.58 14.26 -1.34
N TRP A 13 9.56 14.38 -2.23
CA TRP A 13 10.06 15.65 -2.77
C TRP A 13 10.40 15.46 -4.25
N GLU A 14 10.12 16.48 -5.08
CA GLU A 14 10.23 16.39 -6.55
C GLU A 14 11.65 16.00 -7.03
N ASN A 15 12.69 16.51 -6.36
CA ASN A 15 14.08 16.33 -6.77
C ASN A 15 15.05 16.10 -5.59
N ASP A 16 14.55 15.72 -4.42
CA ASP A 16 15.38 15.48 -3.23
C ASP A 16 15.19 14.04 -2.74
N ARG A 17 16.24 13.24 -2.91
CA ARG A 17 16.30 11.84 -2.47
C ARG A 17 17.18 11.66 -1.22
N THR A 18 17.70 12.75 -0.66
CA THR A 18 18.54 12.70 0.55
C THR A 18 17.71 12.52 1.80
N LYS A 19 16.45 12.95 1.75
CA LYS A 19 15.48 12.78 2.84
C LYS A 19 14.88 11.39 2.82
N GLN A 20 14.77 10.81 4.01
CA GLN A 20 14.08 9.55 4.21
C GLN A 20 12.57 9.74 4.08
N ASN A 21 11.93 8.89 3.27
CA ASN A 21 10.48 8.81 3.17
C ASN A 21 9.90 8.18 4.45
N GLU A 22 8.75 8.68 4.89
CA GLU A 22 7.96 8.17 6.02
C GLU A 22 6.53 7.94 5.55
N ILE A 23 5.89 6.87 6.02
CA ILE A 23 4.50 6.55 5.64
C ILE A 23 3.57 7.63 6.21
N ILE A 24 2.67 8.11 5.37
CA ILE A 24 1.67 9.13 5.71
C ILE A 24 0.23 8.68 5.44
N GLU A 25 0.05 7.56 4.72
CA GLU A 25 -1.23 6.87 4.59
C GLU A 25 -1.03 5.36 4.48
N ILE A 26 -1.93 4.59 5.10
CA ILE A 26 -2.19 3.20 4.73
C ILE A 26 -3.61 3.11 4.20
N GLY A 27 -3.77 2.69 2.95
CA GLY A 27 -5.06 2.25 2.41
C GLY A 27 -5.05 0.74 2.20
N ALA A 28 -6.12 0.05 2.58
CA ALA A 28 -6.20 -1.39 2.46
C ALA A 28 -7.62 -1.93 2.25
N VAL A 29 -7.71 -3.01 1.46
CA VAL A 29 -8.90 -3.81 1.23
C VAL A 29 -8.64 -5.23 1.75
N LYS A 30 -9.56 -5.77 2.54
CA LYS A 30 -9.53 -7.15 3.02
C LYS A 30 -10.48 -8.01 2.19
N LEU A 31 -9.92 -9.06 1.59
CA LEU A 31 -10.66 -10.10 0.87
C LEU A 31 -10.65 -11.40 1.69
N ASN A 32 -11.78 -12.11 1.71
CA ASN A 32 -11.84 -13.48 2.23
C ASN A 32 -11.36 -14.52 1.20
N GLU A 33 -11.41 -15.81 1.54
CA GLU A 33 -11.04 -16.91 0.63
C GLU A 33 -11.88 -17.00 -0.64
N ASN A 34 -13.10 -16.45 -0.65
CA ASN A 34 -13.97 -16.40 -1.82
C ASN A 34 -13.77 -15.12 -2.64
N LEU A 35 -12.70 -14.36 -2.36
CA LEU A 35 -12.37 -13.08 -2.99
C LEU A 35 -13.42 -11.97 -2.77
N ALA A 36 -14.33 -12.15 -1.81
CA ALA A 36 -15.29 -11.13 -1.45
C ALA A 36 -14.64 -10.08 -0.54
N VAL A 37 -14.92 -8.80 -0.81
CA VAL A 37 -14.52 -7.70 0.07
C VAL A 37 -15.29 -7.81 1.38
N ILE A 38 -14.56 -7.95 2.48
CA ILE A 38 -15.13 -8.06 3.84
C ILE A 38 -14.71 -6.89 4.74
N GLY A 39 -13.94 -5.95 4.22
CA GLY A 39 -13.62 -4.72 4.92
C GLY A 39 -12.66 -3.83 4.15
N GLU A 40 -12.66 -2.56 4.53
CA GLU A 40 -11.69 -1.56 4.10
C GLU A 40 -11.07 -0.91 5.34
N PHE A 41 -9.82 -0.46 5.21
CA PHE A 41 -9.10 0.24 6.26
C PHE A 41 -8.32 1.39 5.63
N GLN A 42 -8.48 2.58 6.21
CA GLN A 42 -7.71 3.75 5.84
C GLN A 42 -7.26 4.46 7.11
N THR A 43 -5.99 4.82 7.17
CA THR A 43 -5.49 5.72 8.21
C THR A 43 -4.41 6.62 7.63
N PHE A 44 -4.42 7.88 8.05
CA PHE A 44 -3.27 8.76 7.91
C PHE A 44 -2.26 8.47 9.01
N ILE A 45 -1.02 8.90 8.81
CA ILE A 45 0.05 8.78 9.79
C ILE A 45 0.81 10.09 9.87
N LYS A 46 1.10 10.53 11.09
CA LYS A 46 1.91 11.71 11.35
C LYS A 46 3.40 11.39 11.19
N PRO A 47 4.12 11.97 10.21
CA PRO A 47 5.55 11.74 10.03
C PRO A 47 6.36 12.38 11.17
N LYS A 48 7.46 11.73 11.56
CA LYS A 48 8.31 12.11 12.70
C LYS A 48 9.54 12.91 12.28
N LEU A 49 10.23 12.51 11.22
CA LEU A 49 11.46 13.16 10.75
C LEU A 49 11.15 14.43 9.95
N ASN A 50 10.12 14.37 9.10
CA ASN A 50 9.70 15.48 8.24
C ASN A 50 8.19 15.75 8.44
N PRO A 51 7.79 16.38 9.55
CA PRO A 51 6.37 16.59 9.89
C PRO A 51 5.63 17.50 8.90
N ILE A 52 6.34 18.37 8.17
CA ILE A 52 5.75 19.28 7.19
C ILE A 52 5.87 18.67 5.79
N LEU A 53 4.73 18.39 5.17
CA LEU A 53 4.66 17.84 3.81
C LEU A 53 5.12 18.88 2.79
N SER A 54 5.92 18.44 1.82
CA SER A 54 6.28 19.28 0.69
C SER A 54 5.06 19.57 -0.19
N ASP A 55 5.07 20.69 -0.92
CA ASP A 55 4.00 21.00 -1.88
C ASP A 55 3.89 19.95 -2.99
N PHE A 56 5.02 19.36 -3.38
CA PHE A 56 5.05 18.24 -4.32
C PHE A 56 4.30 17.03 -3.76
N CYS A 57 4.57 16.65 -2.50
CA CYS A 57 3.92 15.52 -1.85
C CYS A 57 2.40 15.74 -1.75
N LYS A 58 1.97 16.90 -1.23
CA LYS A 58 0.54 17.24 -1.12
C LYS A 58 -0.16 17.21 -2.49
N LYS A 59 0.49 17.73 -3.54
CA LYS A 59 -0.06 17.71 -4.90
C LYS A 59 -0.12 16.31 -5.49
N LEU A 60 0.92 15.51 -5.25
CA LEU A 60 1.00 14.14 -5.77
C LEU A 60 -0.07 13.26 -5.12
N THR A 61 -0.16 13.29 -3.79
CA THR A 61 -0.98 12.33 -3.03
C THR A 61 -2.37 12.84 -2.66
N SER A 62 -2.66 14.12 -2.93
CA SER A 62 -3.84 14.85 -2.44
C SER A 62 -3.97 14.95 -0.91
N ILE A 63 -2.96 14.51 -0.15
CA ILE A 63 -2.94 14.56 1.31
C ILE A 63 -2.62 15.98 1.77
N SER A 64 -3.50 16.53 2.61
CA SER A 64 -3.32 17.82 3.25
C SER A 64 -2.41 17.73 4.48
N GLN A 65 -1.86 18.89 4.87
CA GLN A 65 -1.09 18.98 6.11
C GLN A 65 -1.97 18.70 7.34
N GLU A 66 -3.24 19.12 7.32
CA GLU A 66 -4.18 18.93 8.43
C GLU A 66 -4.45 17.44 8.70
N GLU A 67 -4.60 16.63 7.64
CA GLU A 67 -4.80 15.19 7.76
C GLU A 67 -3.63 14.49 8.48
N VAL A 68 -2.38 14.85 8.16
CA VAL A 68 -1.22 14.26 8.86
C VAL A 68 -0.96 14.87 10.23
N ASP A 69 -1.36 16.14 10.46
CA ASP A 69 -1.19 16.80 11.76
C ASP A 69 -2.08 16.19 12.83
N GLN A 70 -3.29 15.79 12.46
CA GLN A 70 -4.31 15.15 13.30
C GLN A 70 -4.21 13.61 13.32
N ALA A 71 -3.35 13.04 12.48
CA ALA A 71 -3.17 11.60 12.37
C ALA A 71 -2.51 10.96 13.61
N PRO A 72 -2.77 9.66 13.87
CA PRO A 72 -2.03 8.90 14.86
C PRO A 72 -0.53 8.83 14.52
N SER A 73 0.28 8.49 15.53
CA SER A 73 1.66 8.11 15.31
C SER A 73 1.75 6.79 14.53
N PHE A 74 2.90 6.53 13.91
CA PHE A 74 3.13 5.27 13.19
C PHE A 74 2.85 4.02 14.04
N GLY A 75 3.27 4.02 15.31
CA GLY A 75 3.05 2.87 16.20
C GLY A 75 1.57 2.59 16.47
N GLU A 76 0.77 3.64 16.67
CA GLU A 76 -0.68 3.53 16.86
C GLU A 76 -1.37 3.08 15.57
N ALA A 77 -1.00 3.66 14.43
CA ALA A 77 -1.54 3.29 13.13
C ALA A 77 -1.28 1.82 12.79
N ILE A 78 -0.05 1.33 13.02
CA ILE A 78 0.29 -0.09 12.81
C ILE A 78 -0.45 -0.98 13.80
N SER A 79 -0.62 -0.57 15.06
CA SER A 79 -1.41 -1.34 16.04
C SER A 79 -2.86 -1.48 15.58
N HIS A 80 -3.49 -0.40 15.11
CA HIS A 80 -4.84 -0.45 14.54
C HIS A 80 -4.91 -1.32 13.29
N PHE A 81 -3.94 -1.20 12.39
CA PHE A 81 -3.88 -1.99 11.17
C PHE A 81 -3.71 -3.48 11.48
N GLN A 82 -2.82 -3.85 12.40
CA GLN A 82 -2.61 -5.23 12.85
C GLN A 82 -3.85 -5.85 13.51
N ASN A 83 -4.54 -5.06 14.34
CA ASN A 83 -5.81 -5.50 14.93
C ASN A 83 -6.86 -5.73 13.85
N TRP A 84 -6.92 -4.86 12.85
CA TRP A 84 -7.86 -4.99 11.75
C TRP A 84 -7.53 -6.17 10.83
N ILE A 85 -6.27 -6.48 10.51
CA ILE A 85 -5.91 -7.61 9.62
C ILE A 85 -6.24 -8.98 10.24
N GLY A 86 -6.09 -9.15 11.56
CA GLY A 86 -6.29 -10.42 12.25
C GLY A 86 -5.10 -11.39 12.14
N SER A 87 -5.32 -12.68 12.42
CA SER A 87 -4.24 -13.66 12.63
C SER A 87 -3.81 -14.46 11.39
N GLU A 88 -4.70 -14.66 10.41
CA GLU A 88 -4.42 -15.47 9.22
C GLU A 88 -4.55 -14.62 7.95
N TYR A 89 -3.41 -14.19 7.41
CA TYR A 89 -3.38 -13.27 6.28
C TYR A 89 -2.17 -13.42 5.37
N HIS A 90 -2.34 -13.00 4.13
CA HIS A 90 -1.26 -12.59 3.23
C HIS A 90 -1.33 -11.09 3.01
N LEU A 91 -0.19 -10.41 3.14
CA LEU A 91 -0.07 -9.02 2.70
C LEU A 91 0.19 -8.99 1.20
N CYS A 92 -0.49 -8.12 0.48
CA CYS A 92 -0.36 -7.97 -0.95
C CYS A 92 -0.29 -6.48 -1.27
N SER A 93 0.70 -6.04 -2.03
CA SER A 93 0.70 -4.69 -2.59
C SER A 93 1.08 -4.74 -4.06
N TRP A 94 0.98 -3.61 -4.75
CA TRP A 94 1.36 -3.57 -6.16
C TRP A 94 2.84 -3.96 -6.31
N GLY A 95 3.75 -3.24 -5.66
CA GLY A 95 5.19 -3.44 -5.78
C GLY A 95 5.86 -4.09 -4.57
N PHE A 96 7.19 -4.15 -4.58
CA PHE A 96 7.96 -4.38 -3.35
C PHE A 96 8.28 -3.09 -2.60
N TYR A 97 7.90 -1.93 -3.14
CA TYR A 97 8.13 -0.64 -2.50
C TYR A 97 7.43 -0.61 -1.13
N ASP A 98 6.14 -0.93 -1.09
CA ASP A 98 5.33 -0.83 0.14
C ASP A 98 5.86 -1.74 1.25
N LYS A 99 6.21 -2.99 0.90
CA LYS A 99 6.86 -3.92 1.85
C LYS A 99 8.16 -3.34 2.42
N LYS A 100 8.99 -2.72 1.57
CA LYS A 100 10.27 -2.14 1.99
C LYS A 100 10.06 -0.91 2.87
N GLN A 101 9.19 0.01 2.44
CA GLN A 101 8.86 1.22 3.18
C GLN A 101 8.28 0.88 4.55
N LEU A 102 7.31 -0.04 4.63
CA LEU A 102 6.72 -0.49 5.89
C LEU A 102 7.74 -1.07 6.86
N LYS A 103 8.75 -1.79 6.36
CA LYS A 103 9.86 -2.28 7.18
C LYS A 103 10.77 -1.15 7.67
N MET A 104 11.09 -0.19 6.80
CA MET A 104 11.93 0.96 7.16
C MET A 104 11.27 1.83 8.23
N ASP A 105 9.96 2.10 8.13
CA ASP A 105 9.24 2.83 9.16
C ASP A 105 9.12 2.00 10.46
N CYS A 106 8.91 0.68 10.37
CA CYS A 106 8.98 -0.17 11.57
C CYS A 106 10.32 -0.05 12.29
N GLU A 107 11.43 -0.06 11.57
CA GLU A 107 12.78 0.13 12.13
C GLU A 107 12.94 1.53 12.75
N LEU A 108 12.54 2.59 12.03
CA LEU A 108 12.59 3.98 12.51
C LEU A 108 11.82 4.19 13.82
N HIS A 109 10.66 3.55 13.94
CA HIS A 109 9.75 3.70 15.06
C HIS A 109 9.90 2.62 16.14
N HIS A 110 10.86 1.70 16.00
CA HIS A 110 11.08 0.58 16.93
C HIS A 110 9.84 -0.31 17.09
N VAL A 111 9.08 -0.51 16.01
CA VAL A 111 7.91 -1.38 15.93
C VAL A 111 8.32 -2.74 15.35
N PRO A 112 7.87 -3.88 15.91
CA PRO A 112 8.17 -5.19 15.35
C PRO A 112 7.68 -5.35 13.90
N SER A 113 8.54 -5.86 13.00
CA SER A 113 8.24 -6.05 11.57
C SER A 113 8.05 -7.51 11.16
N SER A 114 8.06 -8.45 12.13
CA SER A 114 7.95 -9.90 11.89
C SER A 114 6.65 -10.30 11.18
N TRP A 115 5.58 -9.53 11.40
CA TRP A 115 4.26 -9.71 10.80
C TRP A 115 4.22 -9.43 9.28
N ILE A 116 5.26 -8.78 8.72
CA ILE A 116 5.38 -8.43 7.29
C ILE A 116 5.98 -9.60 6.46
N ARG A 117 6.25 -10.76 7.08
CA ARG A 117 7.00 -11.86 6.46
C ARG A 117 6.35 -12.37 5.17
N HIS A 118 5.04 -12.62 5.21
CA HIS A 118 4.27 -13.15 4.09
C HIS A 118 3.68 -12.00 3.26
N HIS A 119 4.50 -11.46 2.34
CA HIS A 119 4.11 -10.40 1.41
C HIS A 119 4.26 -10.85 -0.05
N ILE A 120 3.25 -10.52 -0.85
CA ILE A 120 3.18 -10.76 -2.28
C ILE A 120 3.23 -9.43 -3.04
N SER A 121 4.13 -9.33 -4.01
CA SER A 121 4.06 -8.25 -5.00
C SER A 121 3.29 -8.69 -6.23
N ILE A 122 2.12 -8.08 -6.43
CA ILE A 122 1.21 -8.37 -7.54
C ILE A 122 1.85 -7.97 -8.88
N LYS A 123 2.57 -6.83 -8.94
CA LYS A 123 3.29 -6.35 -10.12
C LYS A 123 4.25 -7.38 -10.70
N HIS A 124 5.02 -8.06 -9.85
CA HIS A 124 6.04 -9.01 -10.30
C HIS A 124 5.41 -10.34 -10.77
N GLN A 125 4.34 -10.78 -10.11
CA GLN A 125 3.59 -11.96 -10.58
C GLN A 125 2.88 -11.67 -11.89
N HIS A 126 2.18 -10.54 -11.99
CA HIS A 126 1.56 -10.06 -13.22
C HIS A 126 2.59 -9.90 -14.34
N GLY A 127 3.75 -9.30 -14.05
CA GLY A 127 4.86 -9.15 -15.01
C GLY A 127 5.30 -10.48 -15.63
N LYS A 128 5.44 -11.54 -14.82
CA LYS A 128 5.73 -12.89 -15.32
C LYS A 128 4.62 -13.44 -16.23
N MET A 129 3.35 -13.17 -15.93
CA MET A 129 2.21 -13.63 -16.74
C MET A 129 2.19 -12.98 -18.13
N ILE A 130 2.65 -11.73 -18.24
CA ILE A 130 2.63 -10.95 -19.49
C ILE A 130 3.98 -10.90 -20.21
N GLY A 131 4.99 -11.63 -19.74
CA GLY A 131 6.34 -11.60 -20.31
C GLY A 131 7.10 -10.28 -20.10
N ALA A 132 6.71 -9.47 -19.12
CA ALA A 132 7.37 -8.21 -18.77
C ALA A 132 8.16 -8.36 -17.47
N GLU A 133 9.47 -8.62 -17.55
CA GLU A 133 10.33 -8.92 -16.40
C GLU A 133 10.28 -7.86 -15.29
N ARG A 134 10.19 -6.57 -15.66
CA ARG A 134 10.12 -5.44 -14.71
C ARG A 134 8.70 -5.13 -14.23
N GLY A 135 7.69 -5.83 -14.75
CA GLY A 135 6.28 -5.49 -14.61
C GLY A 135 5.92 -4.14 -15.23
N VAL A 136 4.66 -3.74 -15.08
CA VAL A 136 4.13 -2.44 -15.55
C VAL A 136 3.61 -1.63 -14.37
N GLY A 137 3.26 -0.35 -14.59
CA GLY A 137 2.54 0.46 -13.59
C GLY A 137 1.11 -0.05 -13.37
N MET A 138 0.51 0.24 -12.21
CA MET A 138 -0.85 -0.23 -11.86
C MET A 138 -1.87 0.21 -12.92
N GLY A 139 -1.87 1.49 -13.30
CA GLY A 139 -2.76 2.00 -14.34
C GLY A 139 -2.62 1.27 -15.68
N LYS A 140 -1.39 0.88 -16.06
CA LYS A 140 -1.18 0.09 -17.29
C LYS A 140 -1.69 -1.34 -17.14
N ALA A 141 -1.55 -1.95 -15.96
CA ALA A 141 -2.11 -3.28 -15.70
C ALA A 141 -3.64 -3.28 -15.76
N LEU A 142 -4.29 -2.27 -15.16
CA LEU A 142 -5.74 -2.06 -15.26
C LEU A 142 -6.19 -1.98 -16.73
N GLN A 143 -5.50 -1.16 -17.54
CA GLN A 143 -5.78 -1.07 -18.97
C GLN A 143 -5.64 -2.41 -19.70
N MET A 144 -4.57 -3.17 -19.43
CA MET A 144 -4.34 -4.48 -20.06
C MET A 144 -5.40 -5.52 -19.68
N LEU A 145 -6.00 -5.38 -18.49
CA LEU A 145 -7.06 -6.25 -18.00
C LEU A 145 -8.47 -5.73 -18.35
N ASN A 146 -8.58 -4.62 -19.09
CA ASN A 146 -9.84 -3.92 -19.37
C ASN A 146 -10.63 -3.55 -18.10
N ILE A 147 -9.93 -3.18 -17.03
CA ILE A 147 -10.50 -2.70 -15.77
C ILE A 147 -10.36 -1.18 -15.74
N PRO A 148 -11.43 -0.41 -15.49
CA PRO A 148 -11.32 1.04 -15.34
C PRO A 148 -10.55 1.39 -14.06
N LEU A 149 -9.70 2.41 -14.16
CA LEU A 149 -9.12 3.06 -12.98
C LEU A 149 -10.21 3.94 -12.36
N GLU A 150 -10.48 3.74 -11.07
CA GLU A 150 -11.47 4.51 -10.30
C GLU A 150 -10.81 5.25 -9.14
N GLY A 151 -11.37 6.41 -8.76
CA GLY A 151 -10.86 7.23 -7.67
C GLY A 151 -9.68 8.12 -8.07
N THR A 152 -8.98 8.64 -7.06
CA THR A 152 -7.83 9.52 -7.24
C THR A 152 -6.55 8.70 -7.21
N HIS A 153 -5.73 8.77 -8.27
CA HIS A 153 -4.43 8.10 -8.27
C HIS A 153 -3.47 8.75 -7.25
N HIS A 154 -2.63 7.95 -6.58
CA HIS A 154 -1.80 8.33 -5.44
C HIS A 154 -2.60 8.67 -4.18
N ARG A 155 -3.76 8.03 -4.04
CA ARG A 155 -4.52 7.97 -2.80
C ARG A 155 -4.53 6.51 -2.39
N GLY A 156 -3.85 6.17 -1.30
CA GLY A 156 -3.61 4.79 -0.89
C GLY A 156 -4.88 3.94 -0.81
N MET A 157 -6.00 4.47 -0.33
CA MET A 157 -7.26 3.72 -0.31
C MET A 157 -7.82 3.42 -1.72
N ASP A 158 -7.76 4.39 -2.63
CA ASP A 158 -8.24 4.19 -4.01
C ASP A 158 -7.30 3.29 -4.81
N ASP A 159 -5.99 3.46 -4.66
CA ASP A 159 -5.02 2.57 -5.27
C ASP A 159 -5.15 1.14 -4.71
N ALA A 160 -5.37 0.96 -3.39
CA ALA A 160 -5.66 -0.36 -2.81
C ALA A 160 -6.92 -1.03 -3.40
N ARG A 161 -8.00 -0.28 -3.65
CA ARG A 161 -9.21 -0.80 -4.33
C ARG A 161 -8.90 -1.24 -5.76
N ASN A 162 -8.16 -0.45 -6.52
CA ASN A 162 -7.77 -0.80 -7.88
C ASN A 162 -6.83 -2.01 -7.93
N ILE A 163 -5.87 -2.10 -7.01
CA ILE A 163 -5.00 -3.26 -6.87
C ILE A 163 -5.83 -4.50 -6.50
N ALA A 164 -6.87 -4.36 -5.66
CA ALA A 164 -7.74 -5.49 -5.31
C ALA A 164 -8.50 -6.01 -6.55
N LYS A 165 -8.98 -5.13 -7.44
CA LYS A 165 -9.58 -5.56 -8.72
C LYS A 165 -8.59 -6.35 -9.58
N ILE A 166 -7.34 -5.89 -9.68
CA ILE A 166 -6.29 -6.62 -10.39
C ILE A 166 -6.03 -7.97 -9.73
N PHE A 167 -5.90 -7.99 -8.40
CA PHE A 167 -5.65 -9.20 -7.61
C PHE A 167 -6.73 -10.25 -7.89
N VAL A 168 -8.00 -9.89 -7.82
CA VAL A 168 -9.14 -10.78 -8.11
C VAL A 168 -9.08 -11.27 -9.55
N ALA A 169 -8.83 -10.39 -10.53
CA ALA A 169 -8.79 -10.75 -11.95
C ALA A 169 -7.65 -11.71 -12.32
N ILE A 170 -6.60 -11.81 -11.50
CA ILE A 170 -5.45 -12.68 -11.77
C ILE A 170 -5.24 -13.76 -10.69
N PHE A 171 -6.17 -13.89 -9.75
CA PHE A 171 -6.01 -14.69 -8.53
C PHE A 171 -5.60 -16.13 -8.80
N ASP A 172 -6.29 -16.81 -9.74
CA ASP A 172 -6.05 -18.22 -10.08
C ASP A 172 -4.64 -18.48 -10.65
N ARG A 173 -3.91 -17.43 -11.02
CA ARG A 173 -2.54 -17.49 -11.54
C ARG A 173 -1.50 -17.03 -10.52
N LEU A 174 -1.91 -16.53 -9.36
CA LEU A 174 -1.02 -16.09 -8.29
C LEU A 174 -0.43 -17.29 -7.53
N LYS A 175 0.82 -17.13 -7.10
CA LYS A 175 1.55 -18.08 -6.26
C LYS A 175 1.71 -17.50 -4.86
N PHE A 176 1.31 -18.27 -3.86
CA PHE A 176 1.36 -17.93 -2.43
C PHE A 176 2.38 -18.86 -1.76
N SER A 177 3.65 -18.73 -2.14
CA SER A 177 4.78 -19.54 -1.64
C SER A 177 5.88 -18.64 -1.08
#